data_AF-A0A7K2MZW2-F1
#
_entry.id   AF-A0A7K2MZW2-F1
#
_cell.length_a   1.000
_cell.length_b   1.000
_cell.length_c   1.000
_cell.angle_alpha   90.00
_cell.angle_beta   90.00
_cell.angle_gamma   90.00
#
_symmetry.space_group_name_H-M   'P 1'
#
loop_
_entity.id
_entity.type
_entity.pdbx_description
1 polymer ?
#
loop_
_entity_poly.entity_id
_entity_poly.type
_entity_poly.pdbx_seq_one_letter_code
_entity_poly.pdbx_strand_id
1 'polypeptide(L)' 'MRADRVGSVVRLEITATKGFALHQVSEVRVEPTGIVGNREFFLVDIDERLYSVPRDP' A
#
# COMPACT_ATOMS: atom_id res chain seq x y z
N MET A 1 0.19 25.63 -13.11
CA MET A 1 0.96 24.54 -13.75
C MET A 1 -0.06 23.62 -14.41
N ARG A 2 -0.16 23.59 -15.75
CA ARG A 2 -0.96 22.56 -16.42
C ARG A 2 -0.08 21.31 -16.45
N ALA A 3 -0.50 20.25 -15.77
CA ALA A 3 0.16 18.98 -15.89
C ALA A 3 -0.22 18.40 -17.26
N ASP A 4 0.76 18.25 -18.15
CA ASP A 4 0.56 17.48 -19.37
C ASP A 4 0.22 16.03 -18.97
N ARG A 5 -0.74 15.43 -19.67
CA ARG A 5 -1.19 14.07 -19.36
C ARG A 5 -0.11 13.08 -19.76
N VAL A 6 0.58 12.51 -18.77
CA VAL A 6 1.66 11.51 -18.97
C VAL A 6 1.19 10.05 -18.86
N GLY A 7 -0.09 9.81 -18.53
CA GLY A 7 -0.63 8.45 -18.41
C GLY A 7 -2.03 8.35 -17.84
N SER A 8 -2.40 7.13 -17.43
CA SER A 8 -3.63 6.80 -16.71
C SER A 8 -3.40 5.67 -15.72
N VAL A 9 -4.12 5.69 -14.59
CA VAL A 9 -4.13 4.60 -13.61
C VAL A 9 -4.90 3.42 -14.17
N VAL A 10 -4.27 2.24 -14.21
CA VAL A 10 -4.89 1.00 -14.70
C VAL A 10 -5.52 0.16 -13.59
N ARG A 11 -5.03 0.29 -12.36
CA ARG A 11 -5.49 -0.46 -11.19
C ARG A 11 -5.12 0.26 -9.90
N LEU A 12 -5.96 0.15 -8.89
CA LEU A 12 -5.70 0.57 -7.51
C LEU A 12 -5.79 -0.65 -6.60
N GLU A 13 -4.82 -0.80 -5.72
CA GLU A 13 -4.75 -1.89 -4.76
C GLU A 13 -4.40 -1.34 -3.38
N ILE A 14 -5.04 -1.87 -2.35
CA ILE A 14 -4.71 -1.61 -0.94
C ILE A 14 -4.49 -2.92 -0.21
N THR A 15 -3.76 -2.85 0.90
CA THR A 15 -3.73 -3.91 1.90
C THR A 15 -3.78 -3.29 3.27
N ALA A 16 -4.57 -3.85 4.18
CA ALA A 16 -4.55 -3.40 5.58
C ALA A 16 -3.24 -3.77 6.29
N THR A 17 -2.62 -4.91 5.95
CA THR A 17 -1.44 -5.44 6.66
C THR A 17 -0.22 -5.51 5.75
N LYS A 18 0.88 -4.87 6.16
CA LYS A 18 2.14 -4.83 5.41
C LYS A 18 2.60 -6.24 5.01
N GLY A 19 2.71 -6.48 3.70
CA GLY A 19 3.23 -7.73 3.14
C GLY A 19 2.17 -8.80 2.84
N PHE A 20 0.88 -8.53 3.10
CA PHE A 20 -0.20 -9.52 2.95
C PHE A 20 -1.32 -9.01 2.04
N ALA A 21 -2.09 -9.95 1.47
CA ALA A 21 -3.38 -9.78 0.80
C ALA A 21 -3.62 -8.40 0.15
N LEU A 22 -3.25 -8.27 -1.13
CA LEU A 22 -3.65 -7.10 -1.93
C LEU A 22 -5.11 -7.24 -2.36
N HIS A 23 -5.86 -6.16 -2.20
CA HIS A 23 -7.24 -6.05 -2.62
C HIS A 23 -7.37 -4.96 -3.67
N GLN A 24 -7.91 -5.30 -4.84
CA GLN A 24 -8.24 -4.32 -5.85
C GLN A 24 -9.44 -3.49 -5.42
N VAL A 25 -9.35 -2.16 -5.57
CA VAL A 25 -10.40 -1.19 -5.25
C VAL A 25 -10.66 -0.27 -6.44
N SER A 26 -11.86 0.30 -6.52
CA SER A 26 -12.22 1.25 -7.58
C SER A 26 -11.74 2.68 -7.31
N GLU A 27 -11.53 3.02 -6.04
CA GLU A 27 -11.11 4.36 -5.61
C GLU A 27 -10.25 4.27 -4.34
N VAL A 28 -9.46 5.32 -4.10
CA VAL A 28 -8.67 5.50 -2.88
C VAL A 28 -8.74 6.94 -2.41
N ARG A 29 -8.70 7.16 -1.10
CA ARG A 29 -8.51 8.49 -0.51
C ARG A 29 -7.03 8.69 -0.18
N VAL A 30 -6.43 9.74 -0.72
CA VAL A 30 -5.04 10.13 -0.45
C VAL A 30 -5.02 11.24 0.60
N GLU A 31 -4.26 11.02 1.66
CA GLU A 31 -3.99 11.94 2.75
C GLU A 31 -2.47 12.21 2.85
N PRO A 32 -2.02 13.23 3.62
CA PRO A 32 -0.60 13.60 3.70
C PRO A 32 0.34 12.45 4.10
N THR A 33 -0.17 11.46 4.83
CA THR A 33 0.59 10.28 5.29
C THR A 33 0.44 9.06 4.38
N GLY A 34 -0.45 9.08 3.39
CA GLY A 34 -0.62 7.98 2.45
C GLY A 34 -2.07 7.73 2.03
N ILE A 35 -2.35 6.51 1.57
CA ILE A 35 -3.69 6.06 1.21
C ILE A 35 -4.38 5.53 2.47
N VAL A 36 -5.58 6.01 2.75
CA VAL A 36 -6.38 5.58 3.91
C VAL A 36 -6.65 4.08 3.84
N GLY A 37 -6.42 3.38 4.96
CA GLY A 37 -6.64 1.93 5.05
C GLY A 37 -5.50 1.09 4.47
N ASN A 38 -4.43 1.72 3.97
CA ASN A 38 -3.29 1.01 3.40
C ASN A 38 -2.14 0.92 4.42
N ARG A 39 -1.76 -0.31 4.75
CA ARG A 39 -0.69 -0.69 5.68
C ARG A 39 -0.86 -0.10 7.09
N GLU A 40 -2.11 -0.04 7.54
CA GLU A 40 -2.47 0.35 8.90
C GLU A 40 -1.89 -0.62 9.96
N PHE A 41 -1.64 -1.87 9.56
CA PHE A 41 -1.08 -2.90 10.41
C PHE A 41 0.24 -3.44 9.85
N PHE A 42 1.09 -3.90 10.76
CA PHE A 42 2.32 -4.62 10.46
C PHE A 42 2.57 -5.66 11.55
N LEU A 43 3.29 -6.72 11.18
CA LEU A 43 3.69 -7.75 12.12
C LEU A 43 5.11 -7.49 12.57
N VAL A 44 5.37 -7.67 13.85
CA VAL A 44 6.71 -7.71 14.43
C VAL A 44 6.95 -9.09 15.05
N ASP A 45 8.20 -9.53 15.04
CA ASP A 45 8.59 -10.72 15.80
C ASP A 45 8.70 -10.42 17.31
N ILE A 46 9.08 -11.43 18.09
CA ILE A 46 9.22 -11.31 19.54
C ILE A 46 10.35 -10.36 19.98
N ASP A 47 11.29 -10.08 19.07
CA ASP A 47 12.37 -9.11 19.27
C ASP A 47 11.98 -7.71 18.75
N GLU A 48 10.69 -7.48 18.49
CA GLU A 48 10.12 -6.25 17.94
C GLU A 48 10.67 -5.87 16.56
N ARG A 49 11.25 -6.82 15.82
CA ARG A 49 11.71 -6.57 14.45
C ARG A 49 10.56 -6.70 13.48
N LEU A 50 10.49 -5.76 12.55
CA LEU A 50 9.48 -5.76 11.50
C LEU A 50 9.57 -7.03 10.65
N TYR A 51 8.53 -7.85 10.70
CA TYR A 51 8.37 -8.94 9.76
C TYR A 51 8.10 -8.35 8.37
N SER A 52 9.02 -8.60 7.46
CA SER A 52 8.85 -8.27 6.05
C SER A 52 8.78 -9.57 5.29
N VAL A 53 7.65 -9.84 4.62
CA VAL A 53 7.56 -10.95 3.68
C VAL A 53 8.68 -10.76 2.66
N PRO A 54 9.62 -11.71 2.53
CA PRO A 54 10.64 -11.62 1.50
C PRO A 54 9.94 -11.46 0.15
N ARG A 55 10.43 -10.55 -0.70
CA ARG A 55 10.25 -10.79 -2.14
C ARG A 55 10.96 -12.12 -2.38
N ASP A 56 10.23 -13.16 -2.77
CA ASP A 56 10.90 -14.26 -3.47
C ASP A 56 11.73 -13.62 -4.62
N PRO A 57 12.96 -14.10 -4.84
CA PRO A 57 13.88 -13.53 -5.83
C PRO A 57 13.30 -13.54 -7.25
#